data_AF-A0A0N1D541-F1
#
_entry.id   AF-A0A0N1D541-F1
#
_cell.length_a   1.000
_cell.length_b   1.000
_cell.length_c   1.000
_cell.angle_alpha   90.00
_cell.angle_beta   90.00
_cell.angle_gamma   90.00
#
_symmetry.space_group_name_H-M   'P 1'
#
loop_
_entity.id
_entity.type
_entity.pdbx_description
1 polymer ?
#
loop_
_entity_poly.entity_id
_entity_poly.type
_entity_poly.pdbx_seq_one_letter_code
_entity_poly.pdbx_strand_id
1 'polypeptide(L)'
;MPEPGDLPEPTVAPEHGVGPWPGEEAAWPEGDHWDLDLLREGDRRNVIDRYRYWTMEAIVADIDSHRHPFHVAVENWQHDMNIGSIVRSANAFAADTVHIVGRRRWNKRGAMVTDRYQHVVHHPDVATFVEWARGAGLPILAIDNVEGSVPIETYALPERCVLLFGQEGPGLSPESIAAADAVIEISQFGSTRSINASAAGAIVMHEWVRQPRF
;
A
#
# COMPACT_ATOMS: atom_id res chain seq x y z
N MET A 1 -31.74 9.90 -40.86
CA MET A 1 -32.09 9.80 -39.43
C MET A 1 -32.12 8.33 -39.09
N PRO A 2 -31.12 7.77 -38.38
CA PRO A 2 -31.19 6.40 -37.92
C PRO A 2 -32.08 6.31 -36.67
N GLU A 3 -32.80 5.19 -36.52
CA GLU A 3 -33.71 4.93 -35.41
C GLU A 3 -32.97 4.70 -34.07
N PRO A 4 -33.61 5.00 -32.92
CA PRO A 4 -33.00 4.80 -31.61
C PRO A 4 -33.02 3.30 -31.27
N GLY A 5 -31.93 2.61 -31.58
CA GLY A 5 -31.68 1.24 -31.12
C GLY A 5 -31.27 1.22 -29.65
N ASP A 6 -31.83 0.25 -28.94
CA ASP A 6 -31.61 -0.08 -27.52
C ASP A 6 -30.19 0.21 -27.04
N LEU A 7 -30.07 1.13 -26.08
CA LEU A 7 -28.89 1.22 -25.25
C LEU A 7 -28.81 -0.09 -24.45
N PRO A 8 -27.66 -0.80 -24.44
CA PRO A 8 -27.51 -1.97 -23.60
C PRO A 8 -27.78 -1.56 -22.15
N GLU A 9 -28.66 -2.30 -21.47
CA GLU A 9 -28.89 -2.12 -20.04
C GLU A 9 -27.54 -2.11 -19.31
N PRO A 10 -27.36 -1.22 -18.31
CA PRO A 10 -26.13 -1.20 -17.55
C PRO A 10 -25.90 -2.59 -16.96
N THR A 11 -24.85 -3.26 -17.41
CA THR A 11 -24.40 -4.52 -16.83
C THR A 11 -24.19 -4.30 -15.34
N VAL A 12 -25.04 -4.93 -14.53
CA VAL A 12 -24.87 -4.97 -13.07
C VAL A 12 -23.46 -5.49 -12.84
N ALA A 13 -22.59 -4.65 -12.27
CA ALA A 13 -21.25 -5.07 -11.88
C ALA A 13 -21.38 -6.34 -11.02
N PRO A 14 -20.51 -7.35 -11.18
CA PRO A 14 -20.57 -8.53 -10.34
C PRO A 14 -20.54 -8.05 -8.88
N GLU A 15 -21.51 -8.51 -8.07
CA GLU A 15 -21.52 -8.22 -6.63
C GLU A 15 -20.21 -8.77 -6.05
N HIS A 16 -19.24 -7.89 -5.80
CA HIS A 16 -17.98 -8.29 -5.19
C HIS A 16 -18.25 -8.79 -3.77
N GLY A 17 -18.21 -10.11 -3.57
CA GLY A 17 -18.44 -10.73 -2.28
C GLY A 17 -18.99 -12.14 -2.40
N VAL A 18 -19.26 -12.74 -1.25
CA VAL A 18 -19.91 -14.04 -1.10
C VAL A 18 -21.13 -13.88 -0.20
N GLY A 19 -22.18 -14.66 -0.47
CA GLY A 19 -23.37 -14.71 0.39
C GLY A 19 -23.08 -15.40 1.73
N PRO A 20 -24.12 -15.62 2.56
CA PRO A 20 -23.99 -16.39 3.78
C PRO A 20 -23.34 -17.76 3.55
N TRP A 21 -22.68 -18.27 4.59
CA TRP A 21 -22.16 -19.63 4.58
C TRP A 21 -23.29 -20.64 4.34
N PRO A 22 -23.11 -21.64 3.46
CA PRO A 22 -24.17 -22.57 3.13
C PRO A 22 -24.56 -23.44 4.33
N GLY A 23 -25.87 -23.57 4.57
CA GLY A 23 -26.43 -24.40 5.63
C GLY A 23 -26.83 -23.61 6.88
N GLU A 24 -27.22 -24.34 7.92
CA GLU A 24 -27.56 -23.78 9.24
C GLU A 24 -26.29 -23.62 10.09
N GLU A 25 -26.40 -22.97 11.26
CA GLU A 25 -25.24 -22.72 12.16
C GLU A 25 -24.49 -24.01 12.55
N ALA A 26 -25.17 -25.16 12.59
CA ALA A 26 -24.55 -26.46 12.84
C ALA A 26 -23.59 -26.93 11.73
N ALA A 27 -23.64 -26.33 10.53
CA ALA A 27 -22.76 -26.62 9.40
C ALA A 27 -21.62 -25.60 9.24
N TRP A 28 -21.52 -24.62 10.15
CA TRP A 28 -20.47 -23.62 10.12
C TRP A 28 -19.11 -24.23 10.48
N PRO A 29 -18.02 -23.70 9.92
CA PRO A 29 -16.68 -24.20 10.20
C PRO A 29 -16.27 -23.88 11.64
N GLU A 30 -15.49 -24.78 12.24
CA GLU A 30 -14.90 -24.56 13.56
C GLU A 30 -13.63 -23.70 13.46
N GLY A 31 -13.37 -22.87 14.49
CA GLY A 31 -12.17 -22.04 14.59
C GLY A 31 -12.46 -20.66 15.16
N ASP A 32 -11.43 -20.03 15.74
CA ASP A 32 -11.47 -18.67 16.31
C ASP A 32 -11.24 -17.56 15.27
N HIS A 33 -10.73 -17.92 14.09
CA HIS A 33 -10.50 -16.99 12.99
C HIS A 33 -11.76 -16.65 12.20
N TRP A 34 -12.87 -17.38 12.39
CA TRP A 34 -14.13 -17.12 11.69
C TRP A 34 -14.93 -16.01 12.38
N ASP A 35 -15.47 -15.11 11.57
CA ASP A 35 -16.41 -14.07 11.98
C ASP A 35 -17.85 -14.57 11.80
N LEU A 36 -18.56 -14.75 12.92
CA LEU A 36 -19.91 -15.32 12.92
C LEU A 36 -20.94 -14.45 12.20
N ASP A 37 -20.76 -13.12 12.19
CA ASP A 37 -21.68 -12.22 11.50
C ASP A 37 -21.46 -12.32 9.98
N LEU A 38 -20.20 -12.45 9.54
CA LEU A 38 -19.90 -12.67 8.12
C LEU A 38 -20.38 -14.04 7.64
N LEU A 39 -20.24 -15.09 8.46
CA LEU A 39 -20.81 -16.41 8.13
C LEU A 39 -22.33 -16.33 7.97
N ARG A 40 -23.02 -15.53 8.80
CA ARG A 40 -24.48 -15.38 8.78
C ARG A 40 -25.00 -14.50 7.65
N GLU A 41 -24.34 -13.39 7.37
CA GLU A 41 -24.83 -12.33 6.47
C GLU A 41 -24.15 -12.33 5.10
N GLY A 42 -23.02 -13.02 4.99
CA GLY A 42 -22.13 -12.99 3.84
C GLY A 42 -21.01 -11.98 3.99
N ASP A 43 -19.98 -12.13 3.17
CA ASP A 43 -18.77 -11.30 3.21
C ASP A 43 -18.61 -10.51 1.91
N ARG A 44 -18.89 -9.21 1.99
CA ARG A 44 -18.76 -8.23 0.89
C ARG A 44 -17.45 -7.44 0.92
N ARG A 45 -16.52 -7.76 1.81
CA ARG A 45 -15.25 -7.03 1.93
C ARG A 45 -14.38 -7.26 0.68
N ASN A 46 -13.46 -6.36 0.40
CA ASN A 46 -12.51 -6.52 -0.70
C ASN A 46 -11.29 -7.33 -0.25
N VAL A 47 -11.51 -8.61 0.04
CA VAL A 47 -10.46 -9.58 0.42
C VAL A 47 -10.42 -10.73 -0.58
N ILE A 48 -9.27 -11.40 -0.69
CA ILE A 48 -9.17 -12.62 -1.52
C ILE A 48 -9.98 -13.76 -0.91
N ASP A 49 -10.32 -14.76 -1.72
CA ASP A 49 -11.24 -15.84 -1.34
C ASP A 49 -10.80 -16.61 -0.09
N ARG A 50 -9.49 -16.80 0.11
CA ARG A 50 -8.94 -17.46 1.31
C ARG A 50 -9.33 -16.78 2.62
N TYR A 51 -9.52 -15.45 2.62
CA TYR A 51 -9.82 -14.65 3.80
C TYR A 51 -11.31 -14.36 3.97
N ARG A 52 -12.17 -14.96 3.14
CA ARG A 52 -13.61 -14.78 3.27
C ARG A 52 -14.08 -15.30 4.62
N TYR A 53 -14.95 -14.53 5.25
CA TYR A 53 -15.50 -14.79 6.57
C TYR A 53 -14.49 -14.77 7.72
N TRP A 54 -13.21 -14.47 7.48
CA TRP A 54 -12.24 -14.37 8.56
C TRP A 54 -12.42 -13.05 9.32
N THR A 55 -12.16 -13.06 10.63
CA THR A 55 -12.04 -11.84 11.41
C THR A 55 -10.90 -10.99 10.86
N MET A 56 -10.99 -9.69 11.03
CA MET A 56 -9.94 -8.78 10.56
C MET A 56 -8.61 -9.08 11.26
N GLU A 57 -8.66 -9.39 12.55
CA GLU A 57 -7.52 -9.76 13.38
C GLU A 57 -6.83 -11.02 12.85
N ALA A 58 -7.59 -12.05 12.44
CA ALA A 58 -7.01 -13.26 11.88
C ALA A 58 -6.35 -13.02 10.52
N ILE A 59 -6.94 -12.16 9.67
CA ILE A 59 -6.32 -11.77 8.40
C ILE A 59 -5.00 -11.04 8.65
N VAL A 60 -4.97 -10.09 9.58
CA VAL A 60 -3.74 -9.37 9.94
C VAL A 60 -2.67 -10.35 10.46
N ALA A 61 -3.04 -11.26 11.35
CA ALA A 61 -2.12 -12.25 11.91
C ALA A 61 -1.54 -13.21 10.86
N ASP A 62 -2.34 -13.66 9.89
CA ASP A 62 -1.84 -14.50 8.79
C ASP A 62 -0.88 -13.72 7.90
N ILE A 63 -1.23 -12.48 7.52
CA ILE A 63 -0.34 -11.62 6.73
C ILE A 63 0.97 -11.36 7.47
N ASP A 64 0.92 -11.08 8.77
CA ASP A 64 2.08 -10.82 9.63
C ASP A 64 3.08 -11.98 9.64
N SER A 65 2.63 -13.22 9.41
CA SER A 65 3.51 -14.40 9.32
C SER A 65 4.40 -14.42 8.08
N HIS A 66 4.07 -13.61 7.06
CA HIS A 66 4.73 -13.63 5.77
C HIS A 66 4.91 -12.23 5.15
N ARG A 67 4.91 -11.16 5.97
CA ARG A 67 5.24 -9.82 5.48
C ARG A 67 6.67 -9.77 4.96
N HIS A 68 6.85 -8.97 3.92
CA HIS A 68 8.15 -8.61 3.44
C HIS A 68 8.77 -7.54 4.35
N PRO A 69 10.07 -7.60 4.64
CA PRO A 69 10.70 -6.76 5.66
C PRO A 69 11.06 -5.34 5.15
N PHE A 70 10.47 -4.92 4.03
CA PHE A 70 10.56 -3.53 3.58
C PHE A 70 9.39 -2.72 4.13
N HIS A 71 9.68 -1.46 4.39
CA HIS A 71 8.74 -0.47 4.88
C HIS A 71 8.47 0.56 3.78
N VAL A 72 7.36 1.27 3.91
CA VAL A 72 7.01 2.40 3.04
C VAL A 72 6.82 3.63 3.90
N ALA A 73 7.39 4.76 3.53
CA ALA A 73 7.17 6.03 4.19
C ALA A 73 6.65 7.06 3.19
N VAL A 74 5.69 7.89 3.61
CA VAL A 74 5.11 8.95 2.76
C VAL A 74 5.05 10.26 3.53
N GLU A 75 5.62 11.31 2.96
CA GLU A 75 5.46 12.68 3.49
C GLU A 75 4.04 13.21 3.26
N ASN A 76 3.46 13.82 4.30
CA ASN A 76 2.09 14.33 4.28
C ASN A 76 2.03 15.77 4.82
N TRP A 77 2.49 16.75 4.04
CA TRP A 77 2.45 18.16 4.43
C TRP A 77 1.21 18.91 3.92
N GLN A 78 0.62 18.47 2.80
CA GLN A 78 -0.48 19.16 2.12
C GLN A 78 -1.76 18.32 1.98
N HIS A 79 -1.94 17.25 2.75
CA HIS A 79 -3.03 16.27 2.58
C HIS A 79 -3.01 15.61 1.21
N ASP A 80 -1.99 14.79 0.98
CA ASP A 80 -1.82 14.10 -0.30
C ASP A 80 -2.94 13.06 -0.55
N MET A 81 -3.47 13.09 -1.77
CA MET A 81 -4.53 12.20 -2.27
C MET A 81 -4.03 10.79 -2.56
N ASN A 82 -2.72 10.61 -2.75
CA ASN A 82 -2.07 9.36 -3.12
C ASN A 82 -1.85 8.40 -1.95
N ILE A 83 -1.81 8.89 -0.71
CA ILE A 83 -1.42 8.09 0.47
C ILE A 83 -2.28 6.82 0.58
N GLY A 84 -3.60 6.91 0.38
CA GLY A 84 -4.45 5.74 0.43
C GLY A 84 -4.13 4.69 -0.64
N SER A 85 -3.82 5.11 -1.86
CA SER A 85 -3.42 4.19 -2.92
C SER A 85 -2.06 3.55 -2.63
N ILE A 86 -1.11 4.30 -2.06
CA ILE A 86 0.19 3.76 -1.62
C ILE A 86 0.00 2.73 -0.50
N VAL A 87 -0.84 3.03 0.50
CA VAL A 87 -1.18 2.08 1.58
C VAL A 87 -1.79 0.80 1.02
N ARG A 88 -2.67 0.93 0.01
CA ARG A 88 -3.26 -0.22 -0.68
C ARG A 88 -2.22 -1.06 -1.41
N SER A 89 -1.29 -0.43 -2.14
CA SER A 89 -0.18 -1.14 -2.79
C SER A 89 0.71 -1.83 -1.75
N ALA A 90 1.03 -1.14 -0.65
CA ALA A 90 1.83 -1.72 0.44
C ALA A 90 1.16 -2.96 1.05
N ASN A 91 -0.15 -2.93 1.26
CA ASN A 91 -0.89 -4.12 1.71
C ASN A 91 -0.87 -5.24 0.66
N ALA A 92 -1.07 -4.90 -0.62
CA ALA A 92 -1.06 -5.88 -1.72
C ALA A 92 0.30 -6.58 -1.90
N PHE A 93 1.40 -5.87 -1.65
CA PHE A 93 2.76 -6.42 -1.63
C PHE A 93 3.21 -6.92 -0.26
N ALA A 94 2.30 -7.01 0.73
CA ALA A 94 2.60 -7.43 2.10
C ALA A 94 3.82 -6.71 2.72
N ALA A 95 3.99 -5.42 2.46
CA ALA A 95 5.00 -4.59 3.12
C ALA A 95 4.83 -4.64 4.63
N ASP A 96 5.93 -4.52 5.38
CA ASP A 96 5.94 -4.61 6.84
C ASP A 96 5.02 -3.56 7.47
N THR A 97 5.38 -2.29 7.28
CA THR A 97 4.69 -1.14 7.87
C THR A 97 4.70 0.06 6.92
N VAL A 98 3.60 0.82 6.93
CA VAL A 98 3.52 2.14 6.29
C VAL A 98 3.70 3.25 7.32
N HIS A 99 4.57 4.20 7.03
CA HIS A 99 4.90 5.34 7.88
C HIS A 99 4.33 6.62 7.26
N ILE A 100 3.52 7.34 8.03
CA ILE A 100 2.99 8.65 7.64
C ILE A 100 3.82 9.71 8.35
N VAL A 101 4.54 10.53 7.60
CA VAL A 101 5.44 11.56 8.12
C VAL A 101 4.79 12.94 7.97
N GLY A 102 4.76 13.74 9.04
CA GLY A 102 4.11 15.04 9.04
C GLY A 102 2.67 15.00 9.59
N ARG A 103 1.68 15.42 8.80
CA ARG A 103 0.29 15.47 9.27
C ARG A 103 -0.25 14.07 9.57
N ARG A 104 -0.79 13.89 10.78
CA ARG A 104 -1.39 12.61 11.20
C ARG A 104 -2.59 12.17 10.37
N ARG A 105 -3.41 13.13 9.91
CA ARG A 105 -4.60 12.84 9.09
C ARG A 105 -4.23 12.83 7.61
N TRP A 106 -4.57 11.73 6.95
CA TRP A 106 -4.31 11.50 5.53
C TRP A 106 -5.56 10.99 4.81
N ASN A 107 -5.58 11.05 3.48
CA ASN A 107 -6.73 10.65 2.70
C ASN A 107 -6.80 9.12 2.52
N LYS A 108 -7.76 8.50 3.21
CA LYS A 108 -7.99 7.04 3.19
C LYS A 108 -8.79 6.53 2.00
N ARG A 109 -9.35 7.41 1.16
CA ARG A 109 -10.26 7.02 0.07
C ARG A 109 -9.61 6.03 -0.90
N GLY A 110 -8.35 6.26 -1.28
CA GLY A 110 -7.61 5.37 -2.17
C GLY A 110 -7.29 4.00 -1.56
N ALA A 111 -7.33 3.88 -0.23
CA ALA A 111 -7.03 2.63 0.47
C ALA A 111 -8.16 1.60 0.32
N MET A 112 -9.40 2.02 0.03
CA MET A 112 -10.53 1.10 -0.10
C MET A 112 -10.67 0.17 1.12
N VAL A 113 -10.49 0.72 2.34
CA VAL A 113 -10.54 0.02 3.64
C VAL A 113 -9.36 -0.93 3.89
N THR A 114 -8.44 -1.11 2.94
CA THR A 114 -7.25 -1.96 3.13
C THR A 114 -6.29 -1.45 4.20
N ASP A 115 -6.41 -0.17 4.57
CA ASP A 115 -5.67 0.43 5.69
C ASP A 115 -5.94 -0.25 7.03
N ARG A 116 -7.04 -0.99 7.16
CA ARG A 116 -7.35 -1.77 8.36
C ARG A 116 -6.56 -3.08 8.49
N TYR A 117 -6.04 -3.60 7.38
CA TYR A 117 -5.22 -4.82 7.34
C TYR A 117 -3.72 -4.52 7.24
N GLN A 118 -3.34 -3.25 7.33
CA GLN A 118 -1.96 -2.78 7.19
C GLN A 118 -1.51 -2.06 8.46
N HIS A 119 -0.27 -2.32 8.89
CA HIS A 119 0.38 -1.57 9.95
C HIS A 119 0.65 -0.14 9.47
N VAL A 120 0.15 0.84 10.21
CA VAL A 120 0.36 2.26 9.91
C VAL A 120 0.87 2.99 11.14
N VAL A 121 2.08 3.54 11.04
CA VAL A 121 2.73 4.31 12.10
C VAL A 121 2.80 5.77 11.69
N HIS A 122 2.57 6.68 12.64
CA HIS A 122 2.65 8.13 12.41
C HIS A 122 3.91 8.69 13.06
N HIS A 123 4.60 9.55 12.31
CA HIS A 123 5.72 10.37 12.78
C HIS A 123 5.38 11.84 12.58
N PRO A 124 5.53 12.70 13.60
CA PRO A 124 5.18 14.12 13.48
C PRO A 124 6.03 14.90 12.48
N ASP A 125 7.27 14.46 12.22
CA ASP A 125 8.23 15.13 11.33
C ASP A 125 9.29 14.15 10.77
N VAL A 126 10.15 14.64 9.88
CA VAL A 126 11.22 13.83 9.26
C VAL A 126 12.24 13.38 10.30
N ALA A 127 12.63 14.24 11.24
CA ALA A 127 13.61 13.92 12.27
C ALA A 127 13.19 12.69 13.11
N THR A 128 11.93 12.65 13.58
CA THR A 128 11.38 11.52 14.35
C THR A 128 11.28 10.24 13.52
N PHE A 129 10.92 10.35 12.23
CA PHE A 129 10.93 9.22 11.30
C PHE A 129 12.35 8.66 11.09
N VAL A 130 13.33 9.54 10.89
CA VAL A 130 14.73 9.17 10.69
C VAL A 130 15.30 8.51 11.95
N GLU A 131 15.04 9.07 13.14
CA GLU A 131 15.45 8.47 14.41
C GLU A 131 14.92 7.03 14.53
N TRP A 132 13.64 6.82 14.21
CA TRP A 132 13.02 5.50 14.20
C TRP A 132 13.71 4.55 13.19
N ALA A 133 13.90 4.99 11.94
CA ALA A 133 14.49 4.15 10.89
C ALA A 133 15.93 3.73 11.23
N ARG A 134 16.72 4.67 11.75
CA ARG A 134 18.10 4.40 12.22
C ARG A 134 18.11 3.46 13.42
N GLY A 135 17.20 3.66 14.38
CA GLY A 135 17.04 2.75 15.52
C GLY A 135 16.63 1.32 15.12
N ALA A 136 15.85 1.19 14.04
CA ALA A 136 15.47 -0.10 13.45
C ALA A 136 16.55 -0.71 12.55
N GLY A 137 17.64 0.00 12.27
CA GLY A 137 18.71 -0.43 11.37
C GLY A 137 18.26 -0.53 9.90
N LEU A 138 17.30 0.29 9.48
CA LEU A 138 16.74 0.29 8.14
C LEU A 138 17.30 1.45 7.30
N PRO A 139 17.96 1.19 6.16
CA PRO A 139 18.34 2.26 5.24
C PRO A 139 17.10 2.90 4.62
N ILE A 140 17.13 4.23 4.48
CA ILE A 140 16.09 5.03 3.85
C ILE A 140 16.47 5.23 2.37
N LEU A 141 15.60 4.77 1.47
CA LEU A 141 15.74 4.95 0.04
C LEU A 141 14.70 5.99 -0.41
N ALA A 142 15.17 7.19 -0.72
CA ALA A 142 14.33 8.26 -1.26
C ALA A 142 13.95 7.94 -2.70
N ILE A 143 12.65 7.97 -3.01
CA ILE A 143 12.15 7.76 -4.38
C ILE A 143 11.82 9.13 -4.98
N ASP A 144 12.76 9.66 -5.76
CA ASP A 144 12.65 10.97 -6.41
C ASP A 144 13.57 11.03 -7.64
N ASN A 145 13.29 11.93 -8.59
CA ASN A 145 14.06 12.11 -9.82
C ASN A 145 14.85 13.43 -9.83
N VAL A 146 15.65 13.62 -8.78
CA VAL A 146 16.55 14.76 -8.60
C VAL A 146 17.97 14.45 -9.07
N GLU A 147 18.78 15.49 -9.25
CA GLU A 147 20.18 15.33 -9.64
C GLU A 147 20.94 14.39 -8.69
N GLY A 148 21.63 13.40 -9.24
CA GLY A 148 22.37 12.40 -8.47
C GLY A 148 21.56 11.15 -8.10
N SER A 149 20.31 11.04 -8.53
CA SER A 149 19.51 9.80 -8.44
C SER A 149 20.17 8.65 -9.22
N VAL A 150 19.90 7.42 -8.78
CA VAL A 150 20.31 6.20 -9.47
C VAL A 150 19.07 5.50 -10.05
N PRO A 151 19.10 5.05 -11.32
CA PRO A 151 17.97 4.31 -11.90
C PRO A 151 17.66 3.03 -11.12
N ILE A 152 16.38 2.82 -10.81
CA ILE A 152 15.92 1.65 -10.07
C ILE A 152 16.25 0.33 -10.81
N GLU A 153 16.30 0.37 -12.15
CA GLU A 153 16.58 -0.80 -12.98
C GLU A 153 17.99 -1.38 -12.76
N THR A 154 18.91 -0.58 -12.22
CA THR A 154 20.31 -0.98 -11.96
C THR A 154 20.67 -0.97 -10.48
N TYR A 155 19.73 -0.56 -9.61
CA TYR A 155 19.96 -0.48 -8.17
C TYR A 155 19.57 -1.80 -7.49
N ALA A 156 20.51 -2.39 -6.74
CA ALA A 156 20.24 -3.55 -5.91
C ALA A 156 19.52 -3.12 -4.62
N LEU A 157 18.20 -3.33 -4.57
CA LEU A 157 17.38 -2.94 -3.43
C LEU A 157 17.71 -3.84 -2.21
N PRO A 158 18.08 -3.25 -1.06
CA PRO A 158 18.26 -4.01 0.17
C PRO A 158 17.01 -4.79 0.56
N GLU A 159 17.21 -5.95 1.16
CA GLU A 159 16.08 -6.74 1.68
C GLU A 159 15.32 -5.96 2.75
N ARG A 160 16.04 -5.34 3.69
CA ARG A 160 15.44 -4.54 4.75
C ARG A 160 15.71 -3.07 4.43
N CYS A 161 14.67 -2.29 4.18
CA CYS A 161 14.78 -0.87 3.86
C CYS A 161 13.46 -0.13 4.11
N VAL A 162 13.51 1.20 4.06
CA VAL A 162 12.32 2.06 3.95
C VAL A 162 12.31 2.74 2.60
N LEU A 163 11.24 2.53 1.82
CA LEU A 163 10.99 3.24 0.57
C LEU A 163 10.26 4.55 0.89
N LEU A 164 10.96 5.68 0.78
CA LEU A 164 10.46 7.00 1.17
C LEU A 164 9.95 7.79 -0.05
N PHE A 165 8.67 8.15 -0.01
CA PHE A 165 7.98 8.90 -1.06
C PHE A 165 7.62 10.31 -0.59
N GLY A 166 7.79 11.26 -1.49
CA GLY A 166 7.37 12.63 -1.30
C GLY A 166 5.86 12.81 -1.51
N GLN A 167 5.41 14.04 -1.33
CA GLN A 167 4.04 14.44 -1.65
C GLN A 167 3.90 14.94 -3.09
N GLU A 168 2.72 14.83 -3.66
CA GLU A 168 2.36 15.37 -4.97
C GLU A 168 2.68 16.88 -5.04
N GLY A 169 3.38 17.30 -6.09
CA GLY A 169 3.81 18.68 -6.28
C GLY A 169 5.32 18.85 -6.01
N PRO A 170 5.73 19.22 -4.78
CA PRO A 170 7.13 19.51 -4.47
C PRO A 170 8.02 18.26 -4.37
N GLY A 171 7.46 17.05 -4.35
CA GLY A 171 8.23 15.83 -4.13
C GLY A 171 8.68 15.69 -2.68
N LEU A 172 9.87 15.12 -2.47
CA LEU A 172 10.46 15.00 -1.14
C LEU A 172 10.99 16.33 -0.62
N SER A 173 10.87 16.56 0.69
CA SER A 173 11.55 17.68 1.33
C SER A 173 13.08 17.55 1.23
N PRO A 174 13.82 18.66 1.22
CA PRO A 174 15.28 18.63 1.27
C PRO A 174 15.84 17.90 2.48
N GLU A 175 15.12 17.94 3.62
CA GLU A 175 15.47 17.23 4.84
C GLU A 175 15.41 15.70 4.63
N SER A 176 14.34 15.22 3.97
CA SER A 176 14.20 13.80 3.63
C SER A 176 15.24 13.32 2.63
N ILE A 177 15.56 14.12 1.61
CA ILE A 177 16.62 13.79 0.65
C ILE A 177 17.98 13.71 1.36
N ALA A 178 18.28 14.67 2.24
CA ALA A 178 19.54 14.70 2.98
C ALA A 178 19.69 13.54 3.98
N ALA A 179 18.58 13.00 4.49
CA ALA A 179 18.58 11.87 5.42
C ALA A 179 18.65 10.50 4.73
N ALA A 180 18.39 10.44 3.42
CA ALA A 180 18.35 9.20 2.66
C ALA A 180 19.76 8.61 2.43
N ASP A 181 19.85 7.28 2.47
CA ASP A 181 21.07 6.54 2.17
C ASP A 181 21.32 6.42 0.65
N ALA A 182 20.25 6.48 -0.13
CA ALA A 182 20.30 6.60 -1.58
C ALA A 182 19.04 7.30 -2.10
N VAL A 183 19.19 7.97 -3.25
CA VAL A 183 18.07 8.51 -4.02
C VAL A 183 17.92 7.67 -5.28
N ILE A 184 16.74 7.10 -5.47
CA ILE A 184 16.43 6.16 -6.54
C ILE A 184 15.35 6.77 -7.42
N GLU A 185 15.57 6.76 -8.72
CA GLU A 185 14.58 7.22 -9.70
C GLU A 185 13.99 6.05 -10.50
N ILE A 186 12.76 6.24 -10.97
CA ILE A 186 12.18 5.40 -12.01
C ILE A 186 12.53 6.05 -13.35
N SER A 187 13.16 5.30 -14.25
CA SER A 187 13.52 5.82 -15.57
C SER A 187 12.26 6.25 -16.33
N GLN A 188 12.26 7.50 -16.83
CA GLN A 188 11.13 8.09 -17.56
C GLN A 188 11.58 8.58 -18.94
N PHE A 189 10.78 8.28 -19.95
CA PHE A 189 11.08 8.59 -21.36
C PHE A 189 10.03 9.51 -22.01
N GLY A 190 9.10 10.02 -21.19
CA GLY A 190 8.02 10.90 -21.63
C GLY A 190 8.35 12.39 -21.47
N SER A 191 7.34 13.25 -21.69
CA SER A 191 7.46 14.71 -21.58
C SER A 191 7.14 15.27 -20.19
N THR A 192 6.67 14.43 -19.27
CA THR A 192 6.30 14.84 -17.90
C THR A 192 7.55 14.97 -17.03
N ARG A 193 7.46 15.82 -16.02
CA ARG A 193 8.55 15.98 -15.04
C ARG A 193 8.64 14.81 -14.07
N SER A 194 7.53 14.14 -13.80
CA SER A 194 7.45 13.01 -12.88
C SER A 194 6.24 12.13 -13.20
N ILE A 195 6.26 10.93 -12.64
CA ILE A 195 5.12 10.01 -12.60
C ILE A 195 4.35 10.24 -11.30
N ASN A 196 3.05 9.93 -11.30
CA ASN A 196 2.22 10.01 -10.10
C ASN A 196 2.81 9.20 -8.92
N ALA A 197 2.75 9.75 -7.71
CA ALA A 197 3.36 9.13 -6.52
C ALA A 197 2.79 7.74 -6.19
N SER A 198 1.48 7.51 -6.39
CA SER A 198 0.88 6.18 -6.18
C SER A 198 1.41 5.15 -7.18
N ALA A 199 1.56 5.57 -8.45
CA ALA A 199 2.12 4.72 -9.50
C ALA A 199 3.62 4.44 -9.25
N ALA A 200 4.39 5.44 -8.84
CA ALA A 200 5.77 5.25 -8.38
C ALA A 200 5.83 4.21 -7.25
N GLY A 201 4.98 4.36 -6.23
CA GLY A 201 4.87 3.42 -5.11
C GLY A 201 4.67 1.98 -5.58
N ALA A 202 3.70 1.75 -6.48
CA ALA A 202 3.46 0.41 -7.02
C ALA A 202 4.65 -0.16 -7.81
N ILE A 203 5.32 0.67 -8.63
CA ILE A 203 6.48 0.25 -9.42
C ILE A 203 7.64 -0.14 -8.51
N VAL A 204 8.01 0.71 -7.55
CA VAL A 204 9.16 0.45 -6.66
C VAL A 204 8.91 -0.76 -5.77
N MET A 205 7.70 -0.92 -5.22
CA MET A 205 7.37 -2.10 -4.41
C MET A 205 7.39 -3.39 -5.24
N HIS A 206 6.84 -3.36 -6.46
CA HIS A 206 6.90 -4.51 -7.35
C HIS A 206 8.35 -4.85 -7.74
N GLU A 207 9.16 -3.83 -8.02
CA GLU A 207 10.57 -4.00 -8.34
C GLU A 207 11.34 -4.61 -7.17
N TRP A 208 11.06 -4.18 -5.93
CA TRP A 208 11.59 -4.84 -4.73
C TRP A 208 11.21 -6.32 -4.74
N VAL A 209 9.94 -6.69 -4.91
CA VAL A 209 9.49 -8.10 -4.90
C VAL A 209 10.12 -8.92 -6.04
N ARG A 210 10.36 -8.30 -7.20
CA ARG A 210 10.94 -8.94 -8.38
C ARG A 210 12.41 -9.31 -8.17
N GLN A 211 13.16 -8.55 -7.38
CA GLN A 211 14.59 -8.78 -7.20
C GLN A 211 14.86 -10.08 -6.43
N PRO A 212 15.84 -10.90 -6.87
CA PRO A 212 16.16 -12.15 -6.21
C PRO A 212 16.70 -11.92 -4.80
N ARG A 213 16.35 -12.83 -3.90
CA ARG A 213 16.89 -12.90 -2.52
C ARG A 213 17.98 -13.95 -2.51
N PHE A 214 19.20 -13.57 -2.15
CA PHE A 214 20.35 -14.47 -2.06
C PHE A 214 20.65 -14.80 -0.60
#